data_AF-A0A7C1DZQ1-F1
#
_entry.id   AF-A0A7C1DZQ1-F1
#
_cell.length_a   1.000
_cell.length_b   1.000
_cell.length_c   1.000
_cell.angle_alpha   90.00
_cell.angle_beta   90.00
_cell.angle_gamma   90.00
#
_symmetry.space_group_name_H-M   'P 1'
#
loop_
_entity.id
_entity.type
_entity.pdbx_description
1 polymer ?
#
loop_
_entity_poly.entity_id
_entity_poly.type
_entity_poly.pdbx_seq_one_letter_code
_entity_poly.pdbx_strand_id
1 'polypeptide(L)'
;LYAGYVTPQEIILYKAPGAVAIILGQLFAFLAPFSTDVTANIPPLMDIIMSTFKVRQNLAAAIAGVIGFLIAPWWAVEKGPDIVMYVMDFSSNYGLILGPIAGIMLADYYIVRKRSYDLQKLYTAGPEGYWYHGGYNLSAIVSFLIAIILSYVFTIAVGQPLVKSKIPPFYFPTNLSWYIGVIVTFILYPILVKVFKEE
;
A
#
# COMPACT_ATOMS: atom_id res chain seq x y z
N LEU A 1 -21.95 -22.26 -0.67
CA LEU A 1 -21.91 -21.01 -1.46
C LEU A 1 -22.12 -19.80 -0.55
N TYR A 2 -21.16 -19.50 0.33
CA TYR A 2 -21.18 -18.32 1.22
C TYR A 2 -19.89 -17.49 1.15
N ALA A 3 -18.84 -18.01 0.50
CA ALA A 3 -17.58 -17.30 0.35
C ALA A 3 -17.76 -16.10 -0.58
N GLY A 4 -17.37 -14.91 -0.11
CA GLY A 4 -17.36 -13.66 -0.88
C GLY A 4 -18.57 -12.74 -0.69
N TYR A 5 -19.62 -13.18 0.02
CA TYR A 5 -20.85 -12.39 0.23
C TYR A 5 -21.25 -12.20 1.69
N VAL A 6 -20.66 -12.99 2.58
CA VAL A 6 -21.05 -13.11 3.98
C VAL A 6 -19.79 -13.06 4.84
N THR A 7 -19.84 -12.36 5.96
CA THR A 7 -18.66 -12.18 6.81
C THR A 7 -18.24 -13.50 7.46
N PRO A 8 -16.94 -13.73 7.75
CA PRO A 8 -16.49 -14.91 8.48
C PRO A 8 -17.23 -15.11 9.81
N GLN A 9 -17.57 -14.01 10.49
CA GLN A 9 -18.32 -13.99 11.74
C GLN A 9 -19.72 -14.59 11.56
N GLU A 10 -20.46 -14.18 10.54
CA GLU A 10 -21.78 -14.75 10.23
C GLU A 10 -21.70 -16.22 9.84
N ILE A 11 -20.69 -16.60 9.04
CA ILE A 11 -20.48 -18.01 8.66
C ILE A 11 -20.27 -18.86 9.92
N ILE A 12 -19.44 -18.41 10.85
CA ILE A 12 -19.19 -19.09 12.12
C ILE A 12 -20.48 -19.18 12.94
N LEU A 13 -21.24 -18.09 13.06
CA LEU A 13 -22.48 -18.06 13.82
C LEU A 13 -23.52 -19.05 13.30
N TYR A 14 -23.70 -19.13 11.97
CA TYR A 14 -24.76 -19.96 11.36
C TYR A 14 -24.35 -21.41 11.07
N LYS A 15 -23.04 -21.72 11.03
CA LYS A 15 -22.55 -23.04 10.58
C LYS A 15 -21.72 -23.81 11.60
N ALA A 16 -21.19 -23.15 12.65
CA ALA A 16 -20.38 -23.86 13.64
C ALA A 16 -21.23 -24.79 14.52
N PRO A 17 -20.73 -26.01 14.87
CA PRO A 17 -21.48 -26.97 15.66
C PRO A 17 -21.47 -26.61 17.15
N GLY A 18 -22.58 -26.06 17.62
CA GLY A 18 -22.81 -25.80 19.05
C GLY A 18 -22.12 -24.54 19.59
N ALA A 19 -22.50 -24.16 20.80
CA ALA A 19 -22.13 -22.86 21.39
C ALA A 19 -20.62 -22.69 21.57
N VAL A 20 -19.89 -23.75 21.94
CA VAL A 20 -18.43 -23.70 22.15
C VAL A 20 -17.68 -23.35 20.87
N ALA A 21 -18.03 -24.00 19.76
CA ALA A 21 -17.41 -23.73 18.46
C ALA A 21 -17.70 -22.31 17.97
N ILE A 22 -18.93 -21.81 18.20
CA ILE A 22 -19.30 -20.43 17.89
C ILE A 22 -18.42 -19.46 18.69
N ILE A 23 -18.31 -19.61 20.01
CA ILE A 23 -17.56 -18.69 20.87
C ILE A 23 -16.08 -18.66 20.46
N LEU A 24 -15.45 -19.82 20.29
CA LEU A 24 -14.04 -19.91 19.89
C LEU A 24 -13.82 -19.32 18.49
N GLY A 25 -14.72 -19.59 17.55
CA GLY A 25 -14.65 -19.03 16.20
C GLY A 25 -14.80 -17.52 16.19
N GLN A 26 -15.72 -16.94 16.96
CA GLN A 26 -15.88 -15.48 17.05
C GLN A 26 -14.65 -14.82 17.68
N LEU A 27 -14.10 -15.43 18.73
CA LEU A 27 -12.88 -14.94 19.37
C LEU A 27 -11.72 -14.92 18.37
N PHE A 28 -11.55 -15.99 17.58
CA PHE A 28 -10.56 -16.03 16.50
C PHE A 28 -10.83 -14.96 15.43
N ALA A 29 -12.07 -14.82 14.98
CA ALA A 29 -12.46 -13.84 13.95
C ALA A 29 -12.27 -12.39 14.40
N PHE A 30 -12.28 -12.13 15.71
CA PHE A 30 -11.92 -10.83 16.30
C PHE A 30 -10.40 -10.65 16.44
N LEU A 31 -9.71 -11.64 17.00
CA LEU A 31 -8.26 -11.55 17.29
C LEU A 31 -7.39 -11.52 16.02
N ALA A 32 -7.81 -12.20 14.96
CA ALA A 32 -7.06 -12.24 13.70
C ALA A 32 -6.86 -10.85 13.06
N PRO A 33 -7.91 -10.05 12.77
CA PRO A 33 -7.73 -8.69 12.27
C PRO A 33 -7.08 -7.77 13.30
N PHE A 34 -7.44 -7.88 14.58
CA PHE A 34 -6.82 -7.06 15.65
C PHE A 34 -5.29 -7.21 15.70
N SER A 35 -4.80 -8.45 15.70
CA SER A 35 -3.36 -8.72 15.70
C SER A 35 -2.67 -8.21 14.43
N THR A 36 -3.33 -8.32 13.28
CA THR A 36 -2.81 -7.81 12.00
C THR A 36 -2.75 -6.28 12.00
N ASP A 37 -3.78 -5.62 12.51
CA ASP A 37 -3.82 -4.15 12.57
C ASP A 37 -2.72 -3.58 13.47
N VAL A 38 -2.52 -4.19 14.64
CA VAL A 38 -1.49 -3.77 15.60
C VAL A 38 -0.08 -3.95 15.03
N THR A 39 0.15 -5.03 14.28
CA THR A 39 1.51 -5.40 13.83
C THR A 39 1.88 -4.88 12.43
N ALA A 40 0.90 -4.68 11.54
CA ALA A 40 1.15 -4.30 10.15
C ALA A 40 0.61 -2.92 9.77
N ASN A 41 -0.56 -2.52 10.29
CA ASN A 41 -1.27 -1.31 9.79
C ASN A 41 -1.01 -0.07 10.64
N ILE A 42 -0.80 -0.20 11.96
CA ILE A 42 -0.43 0.92 12.83
C ILE A 42 1.00 1.43 12.58
N PRO A 43 2.04 0.57 12.45
CA PRO A 43 3.43 1.05 12.43
C PRO A 43 3.76 2.09 11.34
N PRO A 44 3.32 1.96 10.07
CA PRO A 44 3.67 2.94 9.03
C PRO A 44 3.19 4.36 9.35
N LEU A 45 1.93 4.51 9.79
CA LEU A 45 1.38 5.83 10.15
C LEU A 45 2.00 6.35 11.45
N MET A 46 2.25 5.46 12.42
CA MET A 46 2.94 5.80 13.66
C MET A 46 4.34 6.37 13.38
N ASP A 47 5.12 5.75 12.49
CA ASP A 47 6.46 6.21 12.12
C ASP A 47 6.45 7.57 11.42
N ILE A 48 5.45 7.81 10.56
CA ILE A 48 5.24 9.13 9.93
C ILE A 48 4.93 10.19 11.00
N ILE A 49 4.05 9.89 11.95
CA ILE A 49 3.69 10.82 13.03
C ILE A 49 4.90 11.11 13.93
N MET A 50 5.65 10.08 14.31
CA MET A 50 6.87 10.24 15.12
C MET A 50 7.94 11.05 14.40
N SER A 51 8.20 10.76 13.13
CA SER A 51 9.23 11.44 12.35
C SER A 51 8.87 12.90 12.04
N THR A 52 7.60 13.20 11.81
CA THR A 52 7.11 14.54 11.47
C THR A 52 6.93 15.43 12.70
N PHE A 53 6.23 14.95 13.72
CA PHE A 53 5.85 15.74 14.90
C PHE A 53 6.76 15.53 16.11
N LYS A 54 7.75 14.64 16.02
CA LYS A 54 8.71 14.33 17.09
C LYS A 54 8.04 13.91 18.41
N VAL A 55 6.91 13.20 18.32
CA VAL A 55 6.15 12.70 19.48
C VAL A 55 6.59 11.29 19.89
N ARG A 56 6.28 10.90 21.13
CA ARG A 56 6.56 9.55 21.64
C ARG A 56 5.66 8.50 20.97
N GLN A 57 6.17 7.27 20.87
CA GLN A 57 5.49 6.13 20.25
C GLN A 57 4.06 5.91 20.76
N ASN A 58 3.83 5.93 22.08
CA ASN A 58 2.50 5.70 22.65
C ASN A 58 1.47 6.75 22.18
N LEU A 59 1.89 8.01 22.09
CA LEU A 59 1.04 9.09 21.60
C LEU A 59 0.82 8.97 20.09
N ALA A 60 1.88 8.65 19.33
CA ALA A 60 1.77 8.40 17.89
C ALA A 60 0.82 7.25 17.57
N ALA A 61 0.88 6.15 18.32
CA ALA A 61 -0.01 5.00 18.17
C ALA A 61 -1.46 5.36 18.49
N ALA A 62 -1.70 6.13 19.55
CA ALA A 62 -3.04 6.61 19.90
C ALA A 62 -3.61 7.52 18.78
N ILE A 63 -2.80 8.46 18.27
CA ILE A 63 -3.20 9.34 17.17
C ILE A 63 -3.49 8.52 15.89
N ALA A 64 -2.60 7.59 15.53
CA ALA A 64 -2.78 6.70 14.38
C ALA A 64 -4.08 5.88 14.49
N GLY A 65 -4.37 5.34 15.68
CA GLY A 65 -5.60 4.60 15.96
C GLY A 65 -6.85 5.47 15.82
N VAL A 66 -6.83 6.70 16.35
CA VAL A 66 -7.95 7.65 16.20
C VAL A 66 -8.16 8.05 14.74
N ILE A 67 -7.10 8.37 14.01
CA ILE A 67 -7.18 8.70 12.59
C ILE A 67 -7.72 7.51 11.79
N GLY A 68 -7.20 6.32 12.02
CA GLY A 68 -7.66 5.08 11.38
C GLY A 68 -9.15 4.84 11.65
N PHE A 69 -9.59 5.00 12.90
CA PHE A 69 -11.00 4.91 13.27
C PHE A 69 -11.84 5.95 12.54
N LEU A 70 -11.43 7.21 12.46
CA LEU A 70 -12.22 8.26 11.82
C LEU A 70 -12.31 8.11 10.29
N ILE A 71 -11.26 7.61 9.64
CA ILE A 71 -11.20 7.43 8.18
C ILE A 71 -11.79 6.10 7.73
N ALA A 72 -11.90 5.12 8.63
CA ALA A 72 -12.45 3.80 8.32
C ALA A 72 -13.82 3.95 7.62
N PRO A 73 -14.05 3.21 6.53
CA PRO A 73 -15.32 3.28 5.80
C PRO A 73 -16.40 2.50 6.56
N TRP A 74 -16.89 3.04 7.68
CA TRP A 74 -17.90 2.39 8.54
C TRP A 74 -19.16 1.98 7.79
N TRP A 75 -19.52 2.77 6.77
CA TRP A 75 -20.62 2.46 5.85
C TRP A 75 -20.44 1.13 5.09
N ALA A 76 -19.21 0.65 4.92
CA ALA A 76 -18.93 -0.62 4.26
C ALA A 76 -19.29 -1.82 5.15
N VAL A 77 -19.30 -1.64 6.47
CA VAL A 77 -19.65 -2.69 7.45
C VAL A 77 -21.12 -3.11 7.31
N GLU A 78 -21.99 -2.21 6.85
CA GLU A 78 -23.44 -2.46 6.71
C GLU A 78 -23.80 -3.29 5.47
N LYS A 79 -22.93 -3.36 4.46
CA LYS A 79 -23.24 -3.94 3.13
C LYS A 79 -22.31 -5.12 2.80
N GLY A 80 -22.36 -6.19 3.58
CA GLY A 80 -21.50 -7.39 3.50
C GLY A 80 -21.12 -7.93 2.09
N PRO A 81 -22.00 -7.88 1.08
CA PRO A 81 -21.63 -8.20 -0.32
C PRO A 81 -20.80 -7.11 -1.04
N ASP A 82 -21.09 -5.84 -0.78
CA ASP A 82 -20.38 -4.69 -1.37
C ASP A 82 -18.96 -4.55 -0.82
N ILE A 83 -18.72 -4.93 0.44
CA ILE A 83 -17.41 -4.73 1.08
C ILE A 83 -16.32 -5.62 0.48
N VAL A 84 -16.61 -6.89 0.15
CA VAL A 84 -15.60 -7.79 -0.45
C VAL A 84 -15.18 -7.26 -1.82
N MET A 85 -16.15 -6.91 -2.67
CA MET A 85 -15.87 -6.31 -3.98
C MET A 85 -15.17 -4.96 -3.86
N TYR A 86 -15.60 -4.13 -2.91
CA TYR A 86 -14.94 -2.85 -2.64
C TYR A 86 -13.48 -3.01 -2.21
N VAL A 87 -13.17 -3.95 -1.31
CA VAL A 87 -11.80 -4.22 -0.84
C VAL A 87 -10.95 -4.79 -1.97
N MET A 88 -11.50 -5.67 -2.81
CA MET A 88 -10.82 -6.17 -4.00
C MET A 88 -10.47 -5.04 -4.97
N ASP A 89 -11.45 -4.21 -5.32
CA ASP A 89 -11.25 -3.05 -6.20
C ASP A 89 -10.24 -2.07 -5.59
N PHE A 90 -10.37 -1.75 -4.31
CA PHE A 90 -9.43 -0.89 -3.59
C PHE A 90 -8.01 -1.44 -3.62
N SER A 91 -7.83 -2.73 -3.37
CA SER A 91 -6.52 -3.39 -3.36
C SER A 91 -5.87 -3.36 -4.75
N SER A 92 -6.65 -3.63 -5.80
CA SER A 92 -6.18 -3.53 -7.18
C SER A 92 -5.73 -2.10 -7.53
N ASN A 93 -6.49 -1.10 -7.08
CA ASN A 93 -6.16 0.31 -7.28
C ASN A 93 -4.90 0.73 -6.52
N TYR A 94 -4.74 0.23 -5.30
CA TYR A 94 -3.59 0.51 -4.45
C TYR A 94 -2.30 -0.08 -5.03
N GLY A 95 -2.41 -1.21 -5.73
CA GLY A 95 -1.31 -1.85 -6.46
C GLY A 95 -0.65 -0.95 -7.52
N LEU A 96 -1.41 -0.04 -8.15
CA LEU A 96 -0.90 0.92 -9.13
C LEU A 96 0.17 1.87 -8.54
N ILE A 97 0.05 2.19 -7.25
CA ILE A 97 0.97 3.10 -6.56
C ILE A 97 2.08 2.30 -5.88
N LEU A 98 1.73 1.22 -5.19
CA LEU A 98 2.71 0.44 -4.44
C LEU A 98 3.69 -0.33 -5.32
N GLY A 99 3.25 -0.82 -6.48
CA GLY A 99 4.12 -1.55 -7.41
C GLY A 99 5.34 -0.73 -7.84
N PRO A 100 5.14 0.47 -8.42
CA PRO A 100 6.22 1.38 -8.74
C PRO A 100 7.16 1.70 -7.57
N ILE A 101 6.63 1.95 -6.37
CA ILE A 101 7.48 2.22 -5.19
C ILE A 101 8.36 1.02 -4.87
N ALA A 102 7.80 -0.19 -4.87
CA ALA A 102 8.55 -1.41 -4.61
C ALA A 102 9.67 -1.63 -5.65
N GLY A 103 9.39 -1.40 -6.95
CA GLY A 103 10.39 -1.53 -8.00
C GLY A 103 11.53 -0.51 -7.88
N ILE A 104 11.23 0.75 -7.51
CA ILE A 104 12.24 1.78 -7.21
C ILE A 104 13.12 1.33 -6.03
N MET A 105 12.52 0.90 -4.92
CA MET A 105 13.28 0.49 -3.73
C MET A 105 14.19 -0.71 -4.03
N LEU A 106 13.69 -1.70 -4.79
CA LEU A 106 14.48 -2.85 -5.20
C LEU A 106 15.65 -2.45 -6.11
N ALA A 107 15.40 -1.58 -7.09
CA ALA A 107 16.44 -1.12 -8.01
C ALA A 107 17.48 -0.24 -7.32
N ASP A 108 17.05 0.67 -6.43
CA ASP A 108 17.95 1.51 -5.66
C ASP A 108 18.89 0.65 -4.82
N TYR A 109 18.33 -0.27 -4.02
CA TYR A 109 19.15 -1.08 -3.14
C TYR A 109 20.05 -2.06 -3.90
N TYR A 110 19.50 -2.84 -4.85
CA TYR A 110 20.24 -3.93 -5.47
C TYR A 110 21.10 -3.51 -6.66
N ILE A 111 20.68 -2.53 -7.46
CA ILE A 111 21.37 -2.14 -8.70
C ILE A 111 22.22 -0.89 -8.48
N VAL A 112 21.62 0.20 -8.00
CA VAL A 112 22.31 1.50 -7.88
C VAL A 112 23.32 1.47 -6.73
N ARG A 113 22.83 1.12 -5.53
CA ARG A 113 23.59 1.16 -4.28
C ARG A 113 24.36 -0.13 -4.01
N LYS A 114 24.13 -1.19 -4.80
CA LYS A 114 24.79 -2.50 -4.68
C LYS A 114 24.80 -3.04 -3.25
N ARG A 115 23.66 -2.92 -2.55
CA ARG A 115 23.44 -3.34 -1.16
C ARG A 115 24.26 -2.56 -0.12
N SER A 116 24.71 -1.35 -0.45
CA SER A 116 25.51 -0.51 0.44
C SER A 116 24.88 0.87 0.62
N TYR A 117 24.43 1.18 1.84
CA TYR A 117 24.00 2.51 2.23
C TYR A 117 24.93 3.08 3.30
N ASP A 118 25.18 4.39 3.21
CA ASP A 118 25.78 5.14 4.29
C ASP A 118 24.69 5.52 5.30
N LEU A 119 24.72 4.87 6.46
CA LEU A 119 23.74 5.11 7.51
C LEU A 119 23.81 6.55 8.04
N GLN A 120 24.99 7.13 8.12
CA GLN A 120 25.15 8.51 8.60
C GLN A 120 24.50 9.49 7.63
N LYS A 121 24.67 9.28 6.31
CA LYS A 121 24.01 10.10 5.28
C LYS A 121 22.49 9.97 5.28
N LEU A 122 21.93 8.81 5.62
CA LEU A 122 20.47 8.64 5.76
C LEU A 122 19.87 9.52 6.86
N TYR A 123 20.62 9.80 7.93
CA TYR A 123 20.19 10.66 9.03
C TYR A 123 20.71 12.11 8.92
N THR A 124 21.36 12.47 7.81
CA THR A 124 21.91 13.82 7.59
C THR A 124 20.96 14.63 6.70
N ALA A 125 20.53 15.79 7.20
CA ALA A 125 19.72 16.72 6.42
C ALA A 125 20.60 17.61 5.53
N GLY A 126 20.09 18.00 4.36
CA GLY A 126 20.79 18.87 3.42
C GLY A 126 21.79 18.13 2.51
N PRO A 127 22.54 18.87 1.66
CA PRO A 127 23.33 18.31 0.54
C PRO A 127 24.38 17.25 0.91
N GLU A 128 24.77 17.17 2.18
CA GLU A 128 25.73 16.18 2.70
C GLU A 128 25.12 14.77 2.83
N GLY A 129 23.79 14.68 2.93
CA GLY A 129 23.04 13.43 2.96
C GLY A 129 22.48 13.02 1.60
N TYR A 130 21.51 12.10 1.59
CA TYR A 130 20.77 11.70 0.39
C TYR A 130 19.71 12.73 0.00
N TRP A 131 20.15 13.97 -0.24
CA TRP A 131 19.27 15.15 -0.43
C TRP A 131 19.00 15.48 -1.90
N TYR A 132 19.82 14.98 -2.83
CA TYR A 132 19.61 15.12 -4.27
C TYR A 132 19.25 16.57 -4.68
N HIS A 133 18.15 16.75 -5.40
CA HIS A 133 17.68 18.04 -5.90
C HIS A 133 16.77 18.74 -4.87
N GLY A 134 17.37 19.26 -3.80
CA GLY A 134 16.66 20.07 -2.80
C GLY A 134 15.72 19.25 -1.89
N GLY A 135 16.06 17.99 -1.63
CA GLY A 135 15.28 17.04 -0.84
C GLY A 135 14.50 16.04 -1.69
N TYR A 136 14.59 16.12 -3.03
CA TYR A 136 13.81 15.30 -3.95
C TYR A 136 14.71 14.47 -4.86
N ASN A 137 14.39 13.17 -4.96
CA ASN A 137 14.97 12.26 -5.93
C ASN A 137 14.12 12.31 -7.22
N LEU A 138 14.62 13.01 -8.23
CA LEU A 138 13.91 13.20 -9.50
C LEU A 138 13.80 11.89 -10.29
N SER A 139 14.78 11.00 -10.19
CA SER A 139 14.76 9.68 -10.82
C SER A 139 13.60 8.83 -10.30
N ALA A 140 13.36 8.85 -8.99
CA ALA A 140 12.26 8.15 -8.34
C ALA A 140 10.91 8.75 -8.78
N ILE A 141 10.78 10.06 -8.73
CA ILE A 141 9.52 10.75 -9.11
C ILE A 141 9.18 10.49 -10.58
N VAL A 142 10.15 10.67 -11.48
CA VAL A 142 9.93 10.51 -12.92
C VAL A 142 9.65 9.05 -13.29
N SER A 143 10.44 8.09 -12.76
CA SER A 143 10.17 6.66 -13.00
C SER A 143 8.79 6.24 -12.48
N PHE A 144 8.39 6.72 -11.31
CA PHE A 144 7.07 6.48 -10.73
C PHE A 144 5.93 6.98 -11.63
N LEU A 145 6.01 8.24 -12.09
CA LEU A 145 4.99 8.83 -12.97
C LEU A 145 4.92 8.11 -14.31
N ILE A 146 6.06 7.76 -14.91
CA ILE A 146 6.10 6.99 -16.16
C ILE A 146 5.46 5.61 -15.97
N ALA A 147 5.72 4.93 -14.85
CA ALA A 147 5.13 3.63 -14.57
C ALA A 147 3.60 3.66 -14.43
N ILE A 148 3.06 4.71 -13.80
CA ILE A 148 1.61 4.93 -13.75
C ILE A 148 1.06 5.12 -15.16
N ILE A 149 1.64 6.02 -15.96
CA ILE A 149 1.17 6.30 -17.33
C ILE A 149 1.21 5.02 -18.19
N LEU A 150 2.31 4.27 -18.12
CA LEU A 150 2.45 3.02 -18.88
C LEU A 150 1.47 1.94 -18.42
N SER A 151 1.09 1.89 -17.14
CA SER A 151 0.07 0.96 -16.66
C SER A 151 -1.31 1.25 -17.28
N TYR A 152 -1.64 2.53 -17.47
CA TYR A 152 -2.86 2.95 -18.19
C TYR A 152 -2.77 2.63 -19.69
N VAL A 153 -1.68 3.03 -20.35
CA VAL A 153 -1.49 2.78 -21.78
C VAL A 153 -1.54 1.28 -22.10
N PHE A 154 -0.85 0.45 -21.29
CA PHE A 154 -0.86 -0.99 -21.45
C PHE A 154 -2.28 -1.55 -21.33
N THR A 155 -3.02 -1.18 -20.28
CA THR A 155 -4.41 -1.65 -20.07
C THR A 155 -5.31 -1.35 -21.28
N ILE A 156 -5.22 -0.14 -21.83
CA ILE A 156 -5.98 0.26 -23.02
C ILE A 156 -5.53 -0.54 -24.25
N ALA A 157 -4.23 -0.69 -24.46
CA ALA A 157 -3.66 -1.37 -25.63
C ALA A 157 -3.98 -2.87 -25.68
N VAL A 158 -4.03 -3.56 -24.53
CA VAL A 158 -4.36 -5.00 -24.47
C VAL A 158 -5.86 -5.28 -24.42
N GLY A 159 -6.72 -4.26 -24.57
CA GLY A 159 -8.17 -4.41 -24.61
C GLY A 159 -8.78 -4.91 -23.29
N GLN A 160 -8.06 -4.78 -22.19
CA GLN A 160 -8.56 -5.18 -20.87
C GLN A 160 -9.51 -4.10 -20.33
N PRO A 161 -10.62 -4.48 -19.69
CA PRO A 161 -11.55 -3.52 -19.15
C PRO A 161 -10.88 -2.73 -18.04
N LEU A 162 -10.85 -1.42 -18.23
CA LEU A 162 -10.66 -0.45 -17.18
C LEU A 162 -11.76 -0.65 -16.12
N VAL A 163 -11.37 -0.96 -14.88
CA VAL A 163 -12.35 -1.15 -13.79
C VAL A 163 -12.97 0.22 -13.52
N LYS A 164 -14.30 0.32 -13.72
CA LYS A 164 -15.04 1.54 -13.42
C LYS A 164 -14.95 1.80 -11.92
N SER A 165 -14.15 2.78 -11.52
CA SER A 165 -14.20 3.19 -10.12
C SER A 165 -15.57 3.81 -9.82
N LYS A 166 -16.01 3.71 -8.58
CA LYS A 166 -17.20 4.42 -8.09
C LYS A 166 -16.98 5.94 -7.99
N ILE A 167 -15.81 6.46 -8.41
CA ILE A 167 -15.43 7.88 -8.42
C ILE A 167 -15.16 8.31 -9.89
N PRO A 168 -16.19 8.73 -10.64
CA PRO A 168 -16.00 9.23 -12.02
C PRO A 168 -15.03 10.44 -12.05
N PRO A 169 -14.18 10.63 -13.07
CA PRO A 169 -13.96 9.82 -14.28
C PRO A 169 -12.77 8.85 -14.17
N PHE A 170 -12.27 8.59 -12.96
CA PHE A 170 -11.04 7.80 -12.79
C PHE A 170 -11.33 6.32 -12.97
N TYR A 171 -10.77 5.74 -14.02
CA TYR A 171 -10.74 4.31 -14.18
C TYR A 171 -9.43 3.77 -13.64
N PHE A 172 -9.41 2.53 -13.16
CA PHE A 172 -8.17 1.90 -12.72
C PHE A 172 -7.69 0.86 -13.71
N PRO A 173 -6.37 0.83 -13.98
CA PRO A 173 -5.76 -0.19 -14.81
C PRO A 173 -5.87 -1.56 -14.10
N THR A 174 -5.76 -2.63 -14.88
CA THR A 174 -6.06 -4.02 -14.47
C THR A 174 -5.34 -4.50 -13.20
N ASN A 175 -5.71 -5.68 -12.70
CA ASN A 175 -5.03 -6.39 -11.61
C ASN A 175 -3.51 -6.63 -11.84
N LEU A 176 -2.98 -6.39 -13.05
CA LEU A 176 -1.56 -6.53 -13.36
C LEU A 176 -0.73 -5.26 -13.12
N SER A 177 -1.39 -4.14 -12.78
CA SER A 177 -0.74 -2.83 -12.63
C SER A 177 0.40 -2.84 -11.61
N TRP A 178 0.28 -3.63 -10.56
CA TRP A 178 1.35 -3.80 -9.57
C TRP A 178 2.62 -4.38 -10.21
N TYR A 179 2.50 -5.51 -10.93
CA TYR A 179 3.64 -6.17 -11.57
C TYR A 179 4.28 -5.30 -12.64
N ILE A 180 3.46 -4.63 -13.46
CA ILE A 180 3.92 -3.71 -14.50
C ILE A 180 4.69 -2.55 -13.84
N GLY A 181 4.12 -1.96 -12.80
CA GLY A 181 4.76 -0.88 -12.05
C GLY A 181 6.11 -1.26 -11.47
N VAL A 182 6.20 -2.45 -10.85
CA VAL A 182 7.48 -2.99 -10.33
C VAL A 182 8.50 -3.13 -11.45
N ILE A 183 8.15 -3.82 -12.55
CA ILE A 183 9.09 -4.11 -13.64
C ILE A 183 9.57 -2.81 -14.31
N VAL A 184 8.64 -1.90 -14.62
CA VAL A 184 8.94 -0.65 -15.30
C VAL A 184 9.87 0.21 -14.44
N THR A 185 9.55 0.43 -13.18
CA THR A 185 10.39 1.25 -12.31
C THR A 185 11.73 0.58 -11.99
N PHE A 186 11.76 -0.74 -11.82
CA PHE A 186 13.00 -1.47 -11.58
C PHE A 186 14.02 -1.29 -12.71
N ILE A 187 13.54 -1.15 -13.96
CA ILE A 187 14.38 -0.90 -15.14
C ILE A 187 14.67 0.59 -15.33
N LEU A 188 13.65 1.45 -15.22
CA LEU A 188 13.81 2.87 -15.51
C LEU A 188 14.59 3.63 -14.44
N TYR A 189 14.42 3.28 -13.17
CA TYR A 189 15.03 4.02 -12.07
C TYR A 189 16.57 4.07 -12.17
N PRO A 190 17.31 2.96 -12.35
CA PRO A 190 18.76 3.01 -12.51
C PRO A 190 19.24 3.80 -13.73
N ILE A 191 18.43 3.84 -14.80
CA ILE A 191 18.75 4.63 -16.00
C ILE A 191 18.64 6.12 -15.66
N LEU A 192 17.54 6.51 -15.02
CA LEU A 192 17.29 7.90 -14.66
C LEU A 192 18.29 8.42 -13.61
N VAL A 193 18.70 7.58 -12.65
CA VAL A 193 19.74 7.94 -11.67
C VAL A 193 21.02 8.41 -12.35
N LYS A 194 21.43 7.75 -13.44
CA LYS A 194 22.60 8.17 -14.22
C LYS A 194 22.37 9.46 -15.00
N VAL A 195 21.16 9.68 -15.50
CA VAL A 195 20.78 10.90 -16.25
C VAL A 195 20.75 12.11 -15.33
N PHE A 196 20.13 11.99 -14.16
CA PHE A 196 20.02 13.06 -13.16
C PHE A 196 21.24 13.17 -12.23
N LYS A 197 22.21 12.24 -12.34
CA LYS A 197 23.43 12.18 -11.50
C LYS A 197 23.11 12.06 -10.01
N GLU A 198 22.18 11.16 -9.67
CA GLU A 198 21.67 10.91 -8.31
C GLU A 198 22.26 9.63 -7.68
N GLU A 199 23.54 9.34 -7.92
CA GLU A 199 24.24 8.14 -7.45
C GLU A 199 24.67 8.18 -5.96
#